data_AF-A0A8S0XHA9-F1
#
_entry.id   AF-A0A8S0XHA9-F1
#
_cell.length_a   1.000
_cell.length_b   1.000
_cell.length_c   1.000
_cell.angle_alpha   90.00
_cell.angle_beta   90.00
_cell.angle_gamma   90.00
#
_symmetry.space_group_name_H-M   'P 1'
#
loop_
_entity.id
_entity.type
_entity.pdbx_description
1 polymer ?
#
loop_
_entity_poly.entity_id
_entity_poly.type
_entity_poly.pdbx_seq_one_letter_code
_entity_poly.pdbx_strand_id
1 'polypeptide(L)'
;MPEIIPAPYLFIPDDITQPIRQVSLQHNGPTFANDLSELIRLNNTSFGSVGEECLWCEGQIRMDKDEEPFPPLHEYITYIAVKDDDGIMTRPHNKRAAELLRLPVTHGPVLVAKMVMMRKPETYGETVLRYEELTEVELRSKAFSKKRREWEVALGRNGVMLLDWMRSMGRDVEVIHAS
;
A
#
# COMPACT_ATOMS: atom_id res chain seq x y z
N MET A 1 -16.17 -19.30 -13.11
CA MET A 1 -14.72 -19.05 -13.25
C MET A 1 -14.45 -17.67 -12.68
N PRO A 2 -13.45 -17.47 -11.82
CA PRO A 2 -13.10 -16.14 -11.33
C PRO A 2 -12.70 -15.27 -12.53
N GLU A 3 -13.19 -14.03 -12.55
CA GLU A 3 -12.84 -13.05 -13.58
C GLU A 3 -11.37 -12.67 -13.42
N ILE A 4 -10.59 -12.74 -14.51
CA ILE A 4 -9.20 -12.28 -14.54
C ILE A 4 -9.24 -10.77 -14.63
N ILE A 5 -8.75 -10.09 -13.58
CA ILE A 5 -8.72 -8.63 -13.54
C ILE A 5 -7.30 -8.18 -13.89
N PRO A 6 -7.10 -7.48 -15.02
CA PRO A 6 -5.81 -6.87 -15.32
C PRO A 6 -5.52 -5.79 -14.29
N ALA A 7 -4.33 -5.85 -13.70
CA ALA A 7 -3.88 -4.97 -12.64
C ALA A 7 -2.63 -4.21 -13.11
N PRO A 8 -2.77 -2.98 -13.65
CA PRO A 8 -1.64 -2.08 -13.84
C PRO A 8 -0.98 -1.74 -12.50
N TYR A 9 0.33 -1.94 -12.44
CA TYR A 9 1.21 -1.48 -11.38
C TYR A 9 2.24 -0.51 -11.97
N LEU A 10 2.55 0.53 -11.21
CA LEU A 10 3.74 1.33 -11.45
C LEU A 10 4.94 0.63 -10.81
N PHE A 11 5.87 0.15 -11.63
CA PHE A 11 7.12 -0.46 -11.18
C PHE A 11 8.19 0.60 -10.95
N ILE A 12 8.71 0.66 -9.73
CA ILE A 12 9.80 1.54 -9.31
C ILE A 12 11.04 0.66 -9.03
N PRO A 13 11.99 0.56 -9.97
CA PRO A 13 13.19 -0.24 -9.76
C PRO A 13 14.08 0.33 -8.64
N ASP A 14 14.87 -0.53 -7.99
CA ASP A 14 15.93 -0.15 -7.05
C ASP A 14 17.17 0.42 -7.75
N ASP A 15 17.43 -0.02 -8.98
CA ASP A 15 18.43 0.53 -9.86
C ASP A 15 17.95 1.86 -10.47
N ILE A 16 18.62 2.96 -10.10
CA ILE A 16 18.28 4.31 -10.56
C ILE A 16 18.47 4.51 -12.06
N THR A 17 19.27 3.67 -12.71
CA THR A 17 19.49 3.74 -14.16
C THR A 17 18.31 3.20 -14.96
N GLN A 18 17.47 2.38 -14.34
CA GLN A 18 16.27 1.82 -14.96
C GLN A 18 15.10 2.79 -14.84
N PRO A 19 14.30 2.98 -15.92
CA PRO A 19 13.14 3.87 -15.87
C PRO A 19 12.01 3.27 -15.05
N ILE A 20 11.21 4.15 -14.44
CA ILE A 20 9.91 3.79 -13.87
C ILE A 20 8.96 3.48 -15.04
N ARG A 21 8.17 2.41 -14.92
CA ARG A 21 7.29 1.94 -16.02
C ARG A 21 6.01 1.31 -15.50
N GLN A 22 4.97 1.29 -16.34
CA GLN A 22 3.80 0.45 -16.11
C GLN A 22 4.14 -1.02 -16.38
N VAL A 23 3.65 -1.90 -15.52
CA VAL A 23 3.61 -3.35 -15.74
C VAL A 23 2.19 -3.82 -15.45
N SER A 24 1.67 -4.77 -16.22
CA SER A 24 0.32 -5.30 -16.01
C SER A 24 0.43 -6.72 -15.49
N LEU A 25 -0.16 -6.97 -14.33
CA LEU A 25 -0.27 -8.29 -13.73
C LEU A 25 -1.69 -8.83 -13.88
N GLN A 26 -1.84 -10.13 -14.08
CA GLN A 26 -3.16 -10.77 -14.13
C GLN A 26 -3.53 -11.28 -12.74
N HIS A 27 -4.30 -10.50 -11.98
CA HIS A 27 -4.72 -10.91 -10.64
C HIS A 27 -5.63 -12.14 -10.73
N ASN A 28 -5.41 -13.13 -9.85
CA ASN A 28 -6.06 -14.46 -9.88
C ASN A 28 -5.69 -15.34 -11.09
N GLY A 29 -4.68 -14.96 -11.87
CA GLY A 29 -4.07 -15.83 -12.87
C GLY A 29 -3.16 -16.89 -12.24
N PRO A 30 -2.87 -18.00 -12.94
CA PRO A 30 -1.97 -19.05 -12.44
C PRO A 30 -0.53 -18.56 -12.21
N THR A 31 -0.18 -17.39 -12.77
CA THR A 31 1.18 -16.82 -12.74
C THR A 31 1.31 -15.58 -11.86
N PHE A 32 0.22 -15.00 -11.31
CA PHE A 32 0.29 -13.73 -10.56
C PHE A 32 1.41 -13.73 -9.52
N ALA A 33 1.47 -14.83 -8.77
CA ALA A 33 2.46 -15.06 -7.76
C ALA A 33 3.90 -15.07 -8.37
N ASN A 34 4.12 -15.86 -9.42
CA ASN A 34 5.43 -15.92 -10.06
C ASN A 34 5.85 -14.56 -10.67
N ASP A 35 4.93 -13.88 -11.35
CA ASP A 35 5.18 -12.59 -11.99
C ASP A 35 5.52 -11.51 -10.96
N LEU A 36 4.80 -11.49 -9.83
CA LEU A 36 5.07 -10.59 -8.71
C LEU A 36 6.44 -10.85 -8.08
N SER A 37 6.76 -12.13 -7.84
CA SER A 37 8.05 -12.54 -7.28
C SER A 37 9.21 -12.21 -8.20
N GLU A 38 9.05 -12.35 -9.51
CA GLU A 38 10.09 -12.02 -10.48
C GLU A 38 10.35 -10.51 -10.51
N LEU A 39 9.29 -9.70 -10.53
CA LEU A 39 9.41 -8.24 -10.60
C LEU A 39 10.02 -7.64 -9.32
N ILE A 40 9.57 -8.10 -8.15
CA ILE A 40 10.09 -7.64 -6.86
C ILE A 40 11.45 -8.32 -6.55
N ARG A 41 11.84 -9.33 -7.35
CA ARG A 41 13.04 -10.15 -7.20
C ARG A 41 13.06 -10.82 -5.82
N LEU A 42 12.03 -11.55 -5.42
CA LEU A 42 12.08 -12.25 -4.14
C LEU A 42 13.22 -13.28 -4.15
N ASN A 43 14.15 -13.16 -3.19
CA ASN A 43 15.32 -14.06 -3.10
C ASN A 43 14.96 -15.48 -2.62
N ASN A 44 13.77 -15.64 -2.02
CA ASN A 44 13.25 -16.93 -1.59
C ASN A 44 11.93 -17.22 -2.32
N THR A 45 11.75 -18.48 -2.70
CA THR A 45 10.52 -19.03 -3.28
C THR A 45 9.31 -19.01 -2.33
N SER A 46 9.47 -18.44 -1.13
CA SER A 46 8.40 -18.31 -0.15
C SER A 46 7.67 -17.00 -0.38
N PHE A 47 6.44 -17.09 -0.89
CA PHE A 47 5.49 -15.99 -1.06
C PHE A 47 5.21 -15.19 0.22
N GLY A 48 5.62 -15.71 1.38
CA GLY A 48 5.38 -15.12 2.69
C GLY A 48 6.20 -13.86 3.00
N SER A 49 7.13 -13.45 2.14
CA SER A 49 7.90 -12.21 2.31
C SER A 49 7.49 -11.07 1.36
N VAL A 50 6.35 -11.20 0.69
CA VAL A 50 5.73 -10.05 0.02
C VAL A 50 4.97 -9.22 1.05
N GLY A 51 5.44 -8.00 1.26
CA GLY A 51 4.77 -7.00 2.08
C GLY A 51 3.85 -6.11 1.28
N GLU A 52 2.67 -5.85 1.83
CA GLU A 52 1.75 -4.84 1.32
C GLU A 52 1.68 -3.68 2.31
N GLU A 53 1.98 -2.47 1.83
CA GLU A 53 1.86 -1.24 2.61
C GLU A 53 0.79 -0.34 1.99
N CYS A 54 -0.24 -0.03 2.79
CA CYS A 54 -1.25 0.94 2.38
C CYS A 54 -0.64 2.35 2.39
N LEU A 55 -0.60 2.98 1.23
CA LEU A 55 -0.10 4.34 1.07
C LEU A 55 -1.22 5.36 1.36
N TRP A 56 -2.46 5.05 1.01
CA TRP A 56 -3.63 5.86 1.34
C TRP A 56 -4.89 5.06 1.05
N CYS A 57 -5.86 5.10 1.96
CA CYS A 57 -7.17 4.50 1.79
C CYS A 57 -8.24 5.56 2.05
N GLU A 58 -8.97 5.96 1.00
CA GLU A 58 -10.09 6.89 1.14
C GLU A 58 -11.13 6.38 2.13
N GLY A 59 -11.38 5.06 2.07
CA GLY A 59 -12.24 4.30 2.97
C GLY A 59 -11.99 4.64 4.44
N GLN A 60 -10.75 4.44 4.86
CA GLN A 60 -10.31 4.63 6.22
C GLN A 60 -10.21 6.11 6.61
N ILE A 61 -9.77 7.00 5.71
CA ILE A 61 -9.70 8.45 5.99
C ILE A 61 -11.06 9.03 6.35
N ARG A 62 -12.13 8.61 5.66
CA ARG A 62 -13.48 9.10 5.91
C ARG A 62 -14.03 8.56 7.24
N MET A 63 -13.76 7.29 7.54
CA MET A 63 -14.08 6.71 8.85
C MET A 63 -13.41 7.46 10.00
N ASP A 64 -12.12 7.79 9.87
CA ASP A 64 -11.36 8.53 10.89
C ASP A 64 -11.83 9.99 11.08
N LYS A 65 -12.65 10.51 10.17
CA LYS A 65 -13.26 11.85 10.22
C LYS A 65 -14.69 11.84 10.75
N ASP A 66 -15.18 10.70 11.22
CA ASP A 66 -16.60 10.49 11.59
C ASP A 66 -17.57 10.91 10.47
N GLU A 67 -17.13 10.84 9.21
CA GLU A 67 -18.04 10.99 8.08
C GLU A 67 -18.93 9.75 8.02
N GLU A 68 -20.20 9.92 7.60
CA GLU A 68 -21.16 8.81 7.54
C GLU A 68 -20.51 7.57 6.91
N PRO A 69 -20.67 6.38 7.53
CA PRO A 69 -20.12 5.15 6.97
C PRO A 69 -20.62 5.04 5.54
N PHE A 70 -19.70 4.72 4.62
CA PHE A 70 -20.02 4.61 3.20
C PHE A 70 -21.37 3.91 3.05
N PRO A 71 -22.37 4.53 2.37
CA PRO A 71 -23.55 3.78 2.02
C PRO A 71 -23.05 2.51 1.32
N PRO A 72 -23.63 1.35 1.64
CA PRO A 72 -23.20 0.13 1.00
C PRO A 72 -23.18 0.32 -0.53
N LEU A 73 -22.16 -0.22 -1.21
CA LEU A 73 -21.90 -0.05 -2.64
C LEU A 73 -21.20 1.25 -3.09
N HIS A 74 -20.60 2.03 -2.19
CA HIS A 74 -19.78 3.16 -2.63
C HIS A 74 -18.38 2.71 -3.08
N GLU A 75 -17.97 3.19 -4.25
CA GLU A 75 -16.62 3.02 -4.77
C GLU A 75 -15.66 4.03 -4.12
N TYR A 76 -14.48 3.57 -3.69
CA TYR A 76 -13.46 4.46 -3.13
C TYR A 76 -12.07 4.04 -3.58
N ILE A 77 -11.11 4.96 -3.51
CA ILE A 77 -9.75 4.73 -4.01
C ILE A 77 -8.81 4.32 -2.88
N THR A 78 -7.97 3.32 -3.16
CA THR A 78 -6.84 2.91 -2.31
C THR A 78 -5.56 2.85 -3.14
N TYR A 79 -4.45 3.31 -2.56
CA TYR A 79 -3.10 3.11 -3.09
C TYR A 79 -2.35 2.12 -2.20
N ILE A 80 -1.74 1.12 -2.80
CA ILE A 80 -0.89 0.15 -2.10
C ILE A 80 0.50 0.10 -2.74
N ALA A 81 1.51 -0.12 -1.92
CA ALA A 81 2.84 -0.52 -2.34
C ALA A 81 3.05 -2.00 -2.00
N VAL A 82 3.56 -2.75 -2.97
CA VAL A 82 3.96 -4.15 -2.82
C VAL A 82 5.48 -4.22 -2.91
N LYS A 83 6.12 -4.83 -1.91
CA LYS A 83 7.57 -4.85 -1.74
C LYS A 83 8.05 -6.16 -1.11
N ASP A 84 9.36 -6.38 -1.13
CA ASP A 84 10.00 -7.46 -0.38
C ASP A 84 10.16 -7.03 1.09
N ASP A 85 9.42 -7.64 2.01
CA ASP A 85 9.50 -7.35 3.45
C ASP A 85 10.86 -7.74 4.03
N ASP A 86 11.47 -8.82 3.52
CA ASP A 86 12.84 -9.22 3.88
C ASP A 86 13.90 -8.34 3.20
N GLY A 87 13.46 -7.47 2.27
CA GLY A 87 14.30 -6.55 1.54
C GLY A 87 15.04 -5.58 2.46
N ILE A 88 14.49 -5.24 3.63
CA ILE A 88 15.15 -4.35 4.59
C ILE A 88 16.52 -4.88 5.06
N MET A 89 16.68 -6.20 5.11
CA MET A 89 17.92 -6.85 5.56
C MET A 89 18.87 -7.19 4.40
N THR A 90 18.35 -7.28 3.18
CA THR A 90 19.04 -7.95 2.06
C THR A 90 19.22 -7.10 0.82
N ARG A 91 18.53 -5.96 0.72
CA ARG A 91 18.49 -5.10 -0.47
C ARG A 91 19.04 -3.70 -0.16
N PRO A 92 19.59 -3.01 -1.18
CA PRO A 92 19.96 -1.62 -1.02
C PRO A 92 18.72 -0.73 -0.84
N HIS A 93 18.91 0.42 -0.19
CA HIS A 93 17.88 1.46 -0.04
C HIS A 93 17.48 2.02 -1.42
N ASN A 94 16.21 1.86 -1.77
CA ASN A 94 15.60 2.47 -2.93
C ASN A 94 15.10 3.89 -2.60
N LYS A 95 16.04 4.85 -2.60
CA LYS A 95 15.75 6.26 -2.31
C LYS A 95 14.65 6.85 -3.21
N ARG A 96 14.64 6.46 -4.48
CA ARG A 96 13.65 6.93 -5.45
C ARG A 96 12.23 6.52 -5.07
N ALA A 97 12.03 5.26 -4.67
CA ALA A 97 10.74 4.79 -4.17
C ALA A 97 10.39 5.46 -2.83
N ALA A 98 11.34 5.59 -1.89
CA ALA A 98 11.11 6.25 -0.60
C ALA A 98 10.60 7.70 -0.80
N GLU A 99 11.26 8.46 -1.68
CA GLU A 99 10.91 9.84 -2.00
C GLU A 99 9.56 9.97 -2.70
N LEU A 100 9.27 9.12 -3.70
CA LEU A 100 8.02 9.15 -4.45
C LEU A 100 6.81 8.75 -3.59
N LEU A 101 6.97 7.72 -2.75
CA LEU A 101 5.91 7.17 -1.93
C LEU A 101 5.77 7.89 -0.59
N ARG A 102 6.70 8.80 -0.28
CA ARG A 102 6.78 9.48 1.03
C ARG A 102 6.84 8.45 2.14
N LEU A 103 7.77 7.50 2.00
CA LEU A 103 8.08 6.51 3.01
C LEU A 103 9.41 6.89 3.67
N PRO A 104 9.58 6.68 4.98
CA PRO A 104 10.85 6.96 5.64
C PRO A 104 12.00 6.18 5.02
N VAL A 105 11.74 4.92 4.67
CA VAL A 105 12.70 4.03 4.03
C VAL A 105 11.95 2.96 3.23
N THR A 106 12.54 2.53 2.11
CA THR A 106 12.11 1.34 1.37
C THR A 106 13.30 0.69 0.68
N HIS A 107 13.28 -0.62 0.51
CA HIS A 107 14.41 -1.39 0.00
C HIS A 107 13.98 -2.25 -1.17
N GLY A 108 14.88 -2.42 -2.14
CA GLY A 108 14.58 -3.20 -3.35
C GLY A 108 13.53 -2.56 -4.26
N PRO A 109 13.14 -3.27 -5.34
CA PRO A 109 12.10 -2.81 -6.26
C PRO A 109 10.73 -2.74 -5.57
N VAL A 110 9.89 -1.79 -5.99
CA VAL A 110 8.54 -1.61 -5.43
C VAL A 110 7.53 -1.57 -6.58
N LEU A 111 6.40 -2.25 -6.40
CA LEU A 111 5.23 -2.14 -7.26
C LEU A 111 4.17 -1.30 -6.56
N VAL A 112 3.50 -0.41 -7.28
CA VAL A 112 2.46 0.45 -6.71
C VAL A 112 1.18 0.30 -7.51
N ALA A 113 0.08 -0.02 -6.84
CA ALA A 113 -1.24 -0.09 -7.46
C ALA A 113 -2.16 1.01 -6.95
N LYS A 114 -3.00 1.49 -7.86
CA LYS A 114 -4.16 2.31 -7.56
C LYS A 114 -5.40 1.45 -7.81
N MET A 115 -6.16 1.22 -6.75
CA MET A 115 -7.31 0.32 -6.77
C MET A 115 -8.58 1.12 -6.51
N VAL A 116 -9.64 0.77 -7.24
CA VAL A 116 -10.99 1.18 -6.89
C VAL A 116 -11.65 0.01 -6.17
N MET A 117 -12.00 0.26 -4.93
CA MET A 117 -12.53 -0.69 -3.98
C MET A 117 -14.03 -0.45 -3.78
N MET A 118 -14.75 -1.48 -3.39
CA MET A 118 -16.11 -1.39 -2.89
C MET A 118 -16.22 -2.14 -1.57
N ARG A 119 -16.91 -1.53 -0.60
CA ARG A 119 -17.29 -2.20 0.64
C ARG A 119 -18.62 -2.91 0.48
N LYS A 120 -18.65 -4.22 0.77
CA LYS A 120 -19.84 -5.05 0.70
C LYS A 120 -20.75 -4.79 1.91
N PRO A 121 -22.06 -4.54 1.70
CA PRO A 121 -23.02 -4.25 2.77
C PRO A 121 -23.06 -5.33 3.87
N GLU A 122 -23.05 -6.60 3.44
CA GLU A 122 -23.45 -7.72 4.29
C GLU A 122 -22.30 -8.26 5.13
N THR A 123 -21.07 -8.11 4.63
CA THR A 123 -19.88 -8.71 5.24
C THR A 123 -18.90 -7.69 5.79
N TYR A 124 -19.14 -6.39 5.54
CA TYR A 124 -18.15 -5.31 5.68
C TYR A 124 -16.83 -5.60 4.94
N GLY A 125 -16.80 -6.63 4.09
CA GLY A 125 -15.63 -7.02 3.33
C GLY A 125 -15.36 -6.03 2.22
N GLU A 126 -14.08 -5.79 1.96
CA GLU A 126 -13.63 -4.93 0.88
C GLU A 126 -13.34 -5.79 -0.35
N THR A 127 -13.66 -5.29 -1.54
CA THR A 127 -13.42 -6.01 -2.80
C THR A 127 -12.89 -5.03 -3.83
N VAL A 128 -11.79 -5.41 -4.50
CA VAL A 128 -11.25 -4.67 -5.63
C VAL A 128 -12.24 -4.81 -6.80
N LEU A 129 -12.76 -3.69 -7.30
CA LEU A 129 -13.61 -3.67 -8.50
C LEU A 129 -12.76 -3.59 -9.76
N ARG A 130 -11.78 -2.69 -9.74
CA ARG A 130 -10.87 -2.45 -10.86
C ARG A 130 -9.57 -1.82 -10.37
N TYR A 131 -8.55 -1.97 -11.20
CA TYR A 131 -7.29 -1.27 -11.07
C TYR A 131 -7.26 -0.11 -12.05
N GLU A 132 -6.68 1.01 -11.64
CA GLU A 132 -6.48 2.18 -12.49
C GLU A 132 -4.98 2.38 -12.73
N GLU A 133 -4.63 2.92 -13.90
CA GLU A 133 -3.26 3.31 -14.17
C GLU A 133 -2.80 4.40 -13.20
N LEU A 134 -1.57 4.27 -12.74
CA LEU A 134 -0.93 5.20 -11.82
C LEU A 134 0.36 5.71 -12.44
N THR A 135 0.54 7.02 -12.57
CA THR A 135 1.75 7.58 -13.19
C THR A 135 2.74 8.09 -12.16
N GLU A 136 4.02 8.19 -12.55
CA GLU A 136 5.03 8.88 -11.73
C GLU A 136 4.64 10.34 -11.46
N VAL A 137 4.03 11.01 -12.44
CA VAL A 137 3.55 12.40 -12.31
C VAL A 137 2.49 12.51 -11.22
N GLU A 138 1.57 11.54 -11.13
CA GLU A 138 0.56 11.49 -10.06
C GLU A 138 1.21 11.35 -8.68
N LEU A 139 2.18 10.44 -8.52
CA LEU A 139 2.91 10.27 -7.25
C LEU A 139 3.72 11.52 -6.85
N ARG A 140 4.27 12.25 -7.84
CA ARG A 140 4.97 13.52 -7.60
C ARG A 140 4.02 14.69 -7.32
N SER A 141 2.72 14.54 -7.55
CA SER A 141 1.77 15.63 -7.47
C SER A 141 1.56 16.14 -6.04
N LYS A 142 1.13 17.41 -5.93
CA LYS A 142 0.67 17.99 -4.66
C LYS A 142 -0.57 17.26 -4.13
N ALA A 143 -1.42 16.73 -5.02
CA ALA A 143 -2.62 16.00 -4.65
C ALA A 143 -2.28 14.69 -3.91
N PHE A 144 -1.35 13.89 -4.45
CA PHE A 144 -0.88 12.69 -3.78
C PHE A 144 -0.13 13.01 -2.48
N SER A 145 0.70 14.07 -2.48
CA SER A 145 1.39 14.53 -1.26
C SER A 145 0.39 14.90 -0.15
N LYS A 146 -0.73 15.53 -0.49
CA LYS A 146 -1.81 15.82 0.46
C LYS A 146 -2.45 14.54 1.00
N LYS A 147 -2.78 13.58 0.12
CA LYS A 147 -3.32 12.26 0.50
C LYS A 147 -2.39 11.53 1.48
N ARG A 148 -1.10 11.44 1.18
CA ARG A 148 -0.10 10.80 2.06
C ARG A 148 -0.04 11.45 3.44
N ARG A 149 -0.01 12.78 3.51
CA ARG A 149 -0.03 13.49 4.79
C ARG A 149 -1.31 13.23 5.59
N GLU A 150 -2.46 13.20 4.94
CA GLU A 150 -3.73 12.84 5.59
C GLU A 150 -3.68 11.42 6.16
N TRP A 151 -3.08 10.47 5.43
CA TRP A 151 -2.87 9.10 5.88
C TRP A 151 -1.96 9.00 7.10
N GLU A 152 -0.83 9.69 7.09
CA GLU A 152 0.10 9.70 8.22
C GLU A 152 -0.56 10.26 9.49
N VAL A 153 -1.38 11.31 9.35
CA VAL A 153 -2.15 11.87 10.48
C VAL A 153 -3.19 10.88 11.00
N ALA A 154 -3.90 10.20 10.10
CA ALA A 154 -4.87 9.15 10.44
C ALA A 154 -4.20 7.99 11.18
N LEU A 155 -3.10 7.45 10.65
CA LEU A 155 -2.31 6.41 11.31
C LEU A 155 -1.76 6.85 12.66
N GLY A 156 -1.26 8.09 12.77
CA GLY A 156 -0.76 8.64 14.03
C GLY A 156 -1.85 8.73 15.10
N ARG A 157 -3.08 9.12 14.73
CA ARG A 157 -4.25 9.10 15.63
C ARG A 157 -4.61 7.68 16.06
N ASN A 158 -4.60 6.73 15.13
CA ASN A 158 -4.91 5.33 15.41
C ASN A 158 -3.82 4.65 16.26
N GLY A 159 -2.56 5.01 16.09
CA GLY A 159 -1.45 4.56 16.94
C GLY A 159 -1.57 5.10 18.37
N VAL A 160 -1.96 6.36 18.55
CA VAL A 160 -2.25 6.94 19.87
C VAL A 160 -3.47 6.28 20.51
N MET A 161 -4.54 6.02 19.75
CA MET A 161 -5.72 5.30 20.26
C MET A 161 -5.42 3.85 20.66
N LEU A 162 -4.58 3.13 19.90
CA LEU A 162 -4.15 1.78 20.26
C LEU A 162 -3.33 1.81 21.56
N LEU A 163 -2.43 2.78 21.72
CA LEU A 163 -1.65 2.97 22.95
C LEU A 163 -2.54 3.36 24.14
N ASP A 164 -3.51 4.25 23.97
CA ASP A 164 -4.44 4.65 25.02
C ASP A 164 -5.38 3.50 25.41
N TRP A 165 -5.83 2.69 24.45
CA TRP A 165 -6.57 1.47 24.71
C TRP A 165 -5.72 0.44 25.46
N MET A 166 -4.46 0.22 25.04
CA MET A 166 -3.52 -0.67 25.75
C MET A 166 -3.23 -0.19 27.17
N ARG A 167 -3.10 1.12 27.41
CA ARG A 167 -2.98 1.73 28.73
C ARG A 167 -4.25 1.56 29.57
N SER A 168 -5.44 1.70 28.97
CA SER A 168 -6.72 1.48 29.66
C SER A 168 -6.91 0.03 30.12
N MET A 169 -6.24 -0.92 29.47
CA MET A 169 -6.16 -2.32 29.87
C MET A 169 -5.00 -2.62 30.85
N GLY A 170 -4.33 -1.59 31.38
CA GLY A 170 -3.23 -1.75 32.34
C GLY A 170 -1.94 -2.33 31.75
N ARG A 171 -1.74 -2.25 30.42
CA ARG A 171 -0.46 -2.61 29.80
C ARG A 171 0.42 -1.37 29.70
N ASP A 172 1.53 -1.36 30.44
CA ASP A 172 2.57 -0.35 30.28
C ASP A 172 3.25 -0.55 28.92
N VAL A 173 3.09 0.44 28.03
CA VAL A 173 3.79 0.50 26.75
C VAL A 173 4.73 1.69 26.80
N GLU A 174 6.04 1.41 26.88
CA GLU A 174 7.08 2.44 26.72
C GLU A 174 7.14 2.88 25.26
N VAL A 175 6.89 4.17 25.02
CA VAL A 175 7.02 4.77 23.69
C VAL A 175 8.49 5.09 23.45
N ILE A 176 9.21 4.18 22.79
CA ILE A 176 10.55 4.47 22.29
C ILE A 176 10.40 5.47 21.14
N HIS A 177 10.71 6.74 21.40
CA HIS A 177 10.83 7.73 20.34
C HIS A 177 12.12 7.42 19.58
N ALA A 178 11.99 7.00 18.33
CA ALA A 178 13.12 6.99 17.41
C ALA A 178 13.45 8.45 17.06
N SER A 179 14.53 8.94 17.68
CA SER A 179 15.17 10.24 17.39
C SER A 179 15.89 10.24 16.04
#